data_AF-A0A7J5WCM7-F1
#
_entry.id   AF-A0A7J5WCM7-F1
#
_cell.length_a   1.000
_cell.length_b   1.000
_cell.length_c   1.000
_cell.angle_alpha   90.00
_cell.angle_beta   90.00
_cell.angle_gamma   90.00
#
_symmetry.space_group_name_H-M   'P 1'
#
loop_
_entity.id
_entity.type
_entity.pdbx_description
1 polymer ?
#
loop_
_entity_poly.entity_id
_entity_poly.type
_entity_poly.pdbx_seq_one_letter_code
_entity_poly.pdbx_strand_id
1 'polypeptide(L)' 'MLFGITIEPYMILIGGSTLFALLAFQVLTGLRKIKFKGALHMKIHKLTAYAMLAFVVFHAAAGLAFLGFI' A
#
# COMPACT_ATOMS: atom_id res chain seq x y z
N MET A 1 0.29 -21.85 0.33
CA MET A 1 -0.78 -22.11 1.31
C MET A 1 -0.68 -21.09 2.43
N LEU A 2 -1.81 -20.53 2.87
CA LEU A 2 -1.92 -19.68 4.06
C LEU A 2 -3.06 -20.24 4.92
N PHE A 3 -2.79 -20.60 6.18
CA PHE A 3 -3.78 -21.24 7.07
C PHE A 3 -4.48 -22.48 6.47
N GLY A 4 -3.76 -23.28 5.69
CA GLY A 4 -4.32 -24.48 5.02
C GLY A 4 -5.14 -24.19 3.75
N ILE A 5 -5.33 -22.92 3.37
CA ILE A 5 -5.99 -22.51 2.13
C ILE A 5 -4.93 -22.31 1.04
N THR A 6 -5.13 -22.91 -0.12
CA THR A 6 -4.32 -22.62 -1.31
C THR A 6 -4.69 -21.24 -1.81
N ILE A 7 -3.74 -20.31 -1.76
CA ILE A 7 -3.93 -18.95 -2.24
C ILE A 7 -3.82 -18.98 -3.76
N GLU A 8 -4.92 -18.72 -4.44
CA GLU A 8 -4.93 -18.60 -5.90
C GLU A 8 -4.43 -17.21 -6.34
N PRO A 9 -3.86 -17.07 -7.55
CA PRO A 9 -3.33 -15.80 -8.04
C PRO A 9 -4.33 -14.64 -7.98
N TYR A 10 -5.61 -14.89 -8.28
CA TYR A 10 -6.64 -13.86 -8.22
C TYR A 10 -6.87 -13.33 -6.80
N MET A 11 -6.70 -14.16 -5.77
CA MET A 11 -6.85 -13.76 -4.37
C MET A 11 -5.77 -12.74 -3.97
N ILE A 12 -4.55 -12.93 -4.49
CA ILE A 12 -3.42 -12.00 -4.30
C ILE A 12 -3.71 -10.68 -5.02
N LEU A 13 -4.20 -10.74 -6.26
CA LEU A 13 -4.52 -9.54 -7.04
C LEU A 13 -5.65 -8.71 -6.40
N ILE A 14 -6.74 -9.37 -5.97
CA ILE A 14 -7.87 -8.70 -5.29
C ILE A 14 -7.43 -8.15 -3.92
N GLY A 15 -6.73 -8.96 -3.11
CA GLY A 15 -6.24 -8.52 -1.81
C GLY A 15 -5.27 -7.35 -1.92
N GLY A 16 -4.30 -7.43 -2.83
CA GLY A 16 -3.30 -6.40 -3.07
C GLY A 16 -3.91 -5.09 -3.60
N SER A 17 -4.81 -5.16 -4.58
CA SER A 17 -5.51 -3.97 -5.10
C SER A 17 -6.40 -3.32 -4.04
N THR A 18 -7.09 -4.11 -3.22
CA THR A 18 -7.90 -3.62 -2.10
C THR A 18 -7.03 -2.90 -1.07
N LEU A 19 -5.90 -3.50 -0.66
CA LEU A 19 -4.98 -2.88 0.29
C LEU A 19 -4.34 -1.60 -0.26
N PHE A 20 -4.01 -1.57 -1.55
CA PHE A 20 -3.52 -0.35 -2.20
C PHE A 20 -4.56 0.77 -2.18
N ALA A 21 -5.83 0.46 -2.50
CA ALA A 21 -6.91 1.44 -2.45
C ALA A 21 -7.13 1.98 -1.02
N LEU A 22 -7.10 1.09 -0.01
CA LEU A 22 -7.21 1.48 1.40
C LEU A 22 -6.04 2.34 1.86
N LEU A 23 -4.81 2.02 1.43
CA LEU A 23 -3.63 2.83 1.71
C LEU A 23 -3.77 4.22 1.08
N ALA A 24 -4.13 4.31 -0.20
CA ALA A 24 -4.36 5.59 -0.88
C ALA A 24 -5.44 6.41 -0.17
N PHE A 25 -6.54 5.78 0.22
CA PHE A 25 -7.60 6.42 1.01
C PHE A 25 -7.10 6.93 2.37
N GLN A 26 -6.31 6.13 3.10
CA GLN A 26 -5.69 6.55 4.36
C GLN A 26 -4.75 7.73 4.18
N VAL A 27 -3.93 7.75 3.13
CA VAL A 27 -3.05 8.90 2.85
C VAL A 27 -3.89 10.15 2.57
N LEU A 28 -4.90 10.08 1.70
CA LEU A 28 -5.74 11.23 1.35
C LEU A 28 -6.53 11.78 2.54
N THR A 29 -7.11 10.90 3.36
CA THR A 29 -7.86 11.31 4.56
C THR A 29 -6.92 11.78 5.68
N GLY A 30 -5.78 11.10 5.86
CA GLY A 30 -4.75 11.44 6.84
C GLY A 30 -4.19 12.84 6.63
N LEU A 31 -3.95 13.25 5.39
CA LEU A 31 -3.50 14.61 5.05
C LEU A 31 -4.47 15.71 5.52
N ARG A 32 -5.78 15.38 5.58
CA ARG A 32 -6.82 16.33 5.99
C ARG A 32 -7.08 16.30 7.50
N LYS A 33 -7.00 15.13 8.13
CA LYS A 33 -7.49 14.90 9.49
C LYS A 33 -6.39 14.74 10.54
N ILE A 34 -5.24 14.16 10.19
CA ILE A 34 -4.16 13.89 11.16
C ILE A 34 -3.35 15.17 11.38
N LYS A 35 -3.17 15.53 12.66
CA LYS A 35 -2.33 16.65 13.11
C LYS A 35 -1.45 16.16 14.24
N PHE A 36 -0.13 16.24 14.07
CA PHE A 36 0.82 16.02 15.15
C PHE A 36 1.22 17.36 15.79
N LYS A 37 1.48 17.36 17.10
CA LYS A 37 2.00 18.55 17.81
C LYS A 37 3.39 18.96 17.32
N GLY A 38 4.22 17.99 16.91
CA GLY A 38 5.57 18.23 16.39
C GLY A 38 5.59 18.43 14.88
N ALA A 39 6.14 19.56 14.41
CA ALA A 39 6.29 19.86 12.99
C ALA A 39 7.15 18.82 12.25
N LEU A 40 8.25 18.37 12.88
CA LEU A 40 9.11 17.33 12.33
C LEU A 40 8.36 16.00 12.20
N HIS A 41 7.59 15.60 13.22
CA HIS A 41 6.80 14.38 13.18
C HIS A 41 5.76 14.43 12.06
N MET A 42 5.06 15.54 11.88
CA MET A 42 4.12 15.73 10.77
C MET A 42 4.82 15.64 9.41
N LYS A 43 6.01 16.24 9.27
CA LYS A 43 6.80 16.18 8.04
C LYS A 43 7.22 14.73 7.71
N ILE A 44 7.76 14.01 8.69
CA ILE A 44 8.21 12.63 8.50
C ILE A 44 7.01 11.73 8.18
N HIS A 45 5.92 11.83 8.93
CA HIS A 45 4.73 11.00 8.71
C HIS A 45 4.14 11.20 7.31
N LYS A 46 4.07 12.46 6.85
CA LYS A 46 3.61 12.77 5.48
C LYS A 46 4.56 12.20 4.43
N LEU A 47 5.87 12.35 4.62
CA LEU A 47 6.88 11.84 3.70
C LEU A 47 6.84 10.31 3.61
N THR A 48 6.78 9.62 4.76
CA THR A 48 6.73 8.16 4.81
C THR A 48 5.43 7.62 4.22
N ALA A 49 4.30 8.31 4.39
CA ALA A 49 3.04 7.96 3.74
C ALA A 49 3.15 7.94 2.21
N TYR A 50 3.77 8.97 1.60
CA TYR A 50 3.98 8.99 0.15
C TYR A 50 5.04 7.98 -0.32
N ALA A 51 6.13 7.81 0.43
CA ALA A 51 7.14 6.79 0.13
C ALA A 51 6.52 5.39 0.12
N MET A 52 5.61 5.11 1.06
CA MET A 52 4.90 3.84 1.14
C MET A 52 3.98 3.62 -0.07
N LEU A 53 3.28 4.66 -0.54
CA LEU A 53 2.51 4.57 -1.78
C LEU A 53 3.38 4.23 -3.00
N ALA A 54 4.52 4.92 -3.16
CA ALA A 54 5.45 4.65 -4.26
C ALA A 54 6.03 3.23 -4.17
N PHE A 55 6.40 2.78 -2.97
CA PHE A 55 6.91 1.43 -2.74
C PHE A 55 5.88 0.35 -3.08
N VAL A 56 4.60 0.56 -2.75
CA VAL A 56 3.54 -0.41 -3.11
C VAL A 56 3.35 -0.51 -4.62
N VAL A 57 3.45 0.59 -5.37
CA VAL A 57 3.40 0.55 -6.85
C VAL A 57 4.56 -0.27 -7.41
N PHE A 58 5.78 -0.04 -6.91
CA PHE A 58 6.94 -0.85 -7.29
C PHE A 58 6.76 -2.34 -6.95
N HIS A 59 6.27 -2.63 -5.74
CA HIS A 59 6.02 -4.01 -5.30
C HIS A 59 4.94 -4.71 -6.15
N ALA A 60 3.88 -3.99 -6.52
CA ALA A 60 2.83 -4.51 -7.41
C ALA A 60 3.39 -4.82 -8.80
N ALA A 61 4.21 -3.93 -9.38
CA ALA A 61 4.86 -4.17 -10.66
C ALA A 61 5.78 -5.40 -10.61
N ALA A 62 6.58 -5.55 -9.55
CA ALA A 62 7.43 -6.73 -9.35
C ALA A 62 6.60 -8.02 -9.25
N GLY A 63 5.45 -7.98 -8.56
CA GLY A 63 4.52 -9.11 -8.48
C GLY A 63 3.90 -9.47 -9.82
N LEU A 64 3.51 -8.48 -10.63
CA LEU A 64 2.97 -8.73 -11.97
C LEU A 64 4.02 -9.32 -12.91
N ALA A 65 5.27 -8.85 -12.85
CA ALA A 65 6.39 -9.42 -13.61
C ALA A 65 6.70 -10.86 -13.17
N PHE A 66 6.71 -11.14 -11.87
CA PHE A 66 6.90 -12.49 -11.35
C PHE A 66 5.81 -13.47 -11.81
N LEU A 67 4.58 -12.99 -11.98
CA LEU A 67 3.46 -13.77 -12.51
C LEU A 67 3.39 -13.81 -14.05
N GLY A 68 4.28 -13.10 -14.75
CA GLY A 68 4.35 -13.09 -16.21
C GLY A 68 3.28 -12.26 -16.91
N PHE A 69 2.65 -11.30 -16.21
CA PHE A 69 1.66 -10.40 -16.81
C PHE A 69 2.28 -9.22 -17.57
N ILE A 70 3.50 -8.80 -17.18
CA ILE A 70 4.29 -7.73 -17.80
C ILE A 70 5.77 -8.11 -17.85
#